data_AF-A0AA41XGH1-F1
#
_entry.id   AF-A0AA41XGH1-F1
#
_cell.length_a   1.000
_cell.length_b   1.000
_cell.length_c   1.000
_cell.angle_alpha   90.00
_cell.angle_beta   90.00
_cell.angle_gamma   90.00
#
_symmetry.space_group_name_H-M   'P 1'
#
loop_
_entity.id
_entity.type
_entity.pdbx_description
1 polymer ?
#
loop_
_entity_poly.entity_id
_entity_poly.type
_entity_poly.pdbx_seq_one_letter_code
_entity_poly.pdbx_strand_id
1 'polypeptide(L)'
;MPAATEPVLIAATAEPPSVERRIVGADDPGIAEQLYDIDNALSARFFDSLVQAEWRKEAVPHAQVVLRGPVDEAALQLLDAAPLQVEVVIVTDGPTWDESNAVLLSLIDRLRADDTTGPIGGHYDEVEGVYSVSYVAPGPIDPDALAGLTGGATVELWYGGSEVPPDSGPQ
;
A
#
# COMPACT_ATOMS: atom_id res chain seq x y z
N MET A 1 5.98 -26.18 3.65
CA MET A 1 5.46 -24.81 3.50
C MET A 1 4.42 -24.89 2.38
N PRO A 2 3.16 -24.52 2.61
CA PRO A 2 2.23 -24.37 1.49
C PRO A 2 2.83 -23.34 0.51
N ALA A 3 2.69 -23.60 -0.79
CA ALA A 3 3.13 -22.67 -1.83
C ALA A 3 2.38 -21.34 -1.65
N ALA A 4 3.09 -20.21 -1.75
CA ALA A 4 2.42 -18.91 -1.81
C ALA A 4 1.51 -18.92 -3.04
N THR A 5 0.20 -18.80 -2.82
CA THR A 5 -0.76 -18.63 -3.90
C THR A 5 -0.43 -17.31 -4.58
N GLU A 6 -0.22 -17.32 -5.91
CA GLU A 6 -0.08 -16.08 -6.69
C GLU A 6 -1.33 -15.21 -6.48
N PRO A 7 -1.19 -13.88 -6.35
CA PRO A 7 -2.32 -13.01 -6.11
C PRO A 7 -3.25 -13.01 -7.32
N VAL A 8 -4.56 -12.96 -7.06
CA VAL A 8 -5.55 -12.77 -8.12
C VAL A 8 -5.72 -11.27 -8.35
N LEU A 9 -5.52 -10.82 -9.59
CA LEU A 9 -5.60 -9.42 -9.98
C LEU A 9 -6.98 -9.09 -10.55
N ILE A 10 -7.66 -8.10 -9.96
CA ILE A 10 -8.81 -7.42 -10.55
C ILE A 10 -8.28 -6.15 -11.21
N ALA A 11 -8.33 -6.09 -12.55
CA ALA A 11 -7.80 -4.96 -13.31
C ALA A 11 -8.60 -3.67 -13.03
N ALA A 12 -7.90 -2.54 -12.95
CA ALA A 12 -8.53 -1.23 -12.87
C ALA A 12 -9.39 -0.92 -14.10
N THR A 13 -10.49 -0.21 -13.85
CA THR A 13 -11.29 0.51 -14.85
C THR A 13 -11.23 2.04 -14.66
N ALA A 14 -10.65 2.51 -13.55
CA ALA A 14 -10.30 3.91 -13.30
C ALA A 14 -8.85 4.19 -13.74
N GLU A 15 -8.55 5.47 -13.99
CA GLU A 15 -7.17 5.89 -14.25
C GLU A 15 -6.32 5.77 -12.97
N PRO A 16 -5.05 5.33 -13.07
CA PRO A 16 -4.14 5.29 -11.93
C PRO A 16 -3.84 6.70 -11.41
N PRO A 17 -3.40 6.83 -10.15
CA PRO A 17 -3.05 8.12 -9.57
C PRO A 17 -1.93 8.82 -10.35
N SER A 18 -2.05 10.14 -10.46
CA SER A 18 -1.00 10.99 -11.02
C SER A 18 0.14 11.11 -10.01
N VAL A 19 1.35 10.71 -10.42
CA VAL A 19 2.55 10.75 -9.57
C VAL A 19 3.69 11.51 -10.25
N GLU A 20 4.32 12.43 -9.52
CA GLU A 20 5.60 13.04 -9.87
C GLU A 20 6.73 12.32 -9.12
N ARG A 21 7.85 12.02 -9.80
CA ARG A 21 9.02 11.38 -9.20
C ARG A 21 10.26 12.24 -9.37
N ARG A 22 11.03 12.39 -8.29
CA ARG A 22 12.34 13.08 -8.30
C ARG A 22 13.33 12.41 -7.37
N ILE A 23 14.62 12.48 -7.70
CA ILE A 23 15.70 12.00 -6.84
C ILE A 23 16.38 13.20 -6.20
N VAL A 24 16.55 13.18 -4.88
CA VAL A 24 17.15 14.25 -4.08
C VAL A 24 18.25 13.71 -3.18
N GLY A 25 19.18 14.55 -2.73
CA GLY A 25 20.28 14.19 -1.80
C GLY A 25 21.52 13.55 -2.45
N ALA A 26 22.47 13.11 -1.60
CA ALA A 26 23.79 12.60 -1.99
C ALA A 26 24.02 11.13 -1.54
N ASP A 27 25.05 10.48 -2.09
CA ASP A 27 25.39 9.08 -1.75
C ASP A 27 26.36 9.08 -0.56
N ASP A 28 25.88 8.75 0.66
CA ASP A 28 26.70 8.69 1.89
C ASP A 28 26.37 7.44 2.73
N PRO A 29 27.34 6.54 3.01
CA PRO A 29 27.13 5.29 3.75
C PRO A 29 26.88 5.51 5.27
N GLY A 30 25.63 5.83 5.61
CA GLY A 30 25.08 5.89 6.98
C GLY A 30 23.56 5.70 7.02
N ILE A 31 23.04 4.86 6.12
CA ILE A 31 21.89 5.23 5.28
C ILE A 31 20.50 5.05 5.93
N ALA A 32 20.32 4.07 6.83
CA ALA A 32 19.00 3.78 7.41
C ALA A 32 18.60 4.76 8.53
N GLU A 33 19.54 5.17 9.38
CA GLU A 33 19.29 6.13 10.47
C GLU A 33 18.91 7.51 9.92
N GLN A 34 19.42 7.88 8.75
CA GLN A 34 19.08 9.16 8.11
C GLN A 34 17.66 9.18 7.54
N LEU A 35 17.16 8.05 7.03
CA LEU A 35 15.75 7.97 6.60
C LEU A 35 14.81 8.14 7.80
N TYR A 36 15.18 7.59 8.96
CA TYR A 36 14.43 7.77 10.19
C TYR A 36 14.41 9.24 10.64
N ASP A 37 15.53 9.96 10.51
CA ASP A 37 15.57 11.39 10.83
C ASP A 37 14.71 12.23 9.87
N ILE A 38 14.72 11.90 8.58
CA ILE A 38 13.84 12.53 7.57
C ILE A 38 12.37 12.27 7.90
N ASP A 39 12.01 11.01 8.15
CA ASP A 39 10.66 10.59 8.52
C ASP A 39 10.15 11.33 9.77
N ASN A 40 10.97 11.42 10.83
CA ASN A 40 10.63 12.18 12.03
C ASN A 40 10.43 13.66 11.75
N ALA A 41 11.28 14.28 10.95
CA ALA A 41 11.20 15.69 10.64
C ALA A 41 9.96 16.03 9.80
N LEU A 42 9.63 15.15 8.85
CA LEU A 42 8.42 15.24 8.03
C LEU A 42 7.17 15.00 8.88
N SER A 43 7.14 13.93 9.68
CA SER A 43 6.03 13.60 10.58
C SER A 43 5.75 14.72 11.60
N ALA A 44 6.77 15.43 12.08
CA ALA A 44 6.60 16.49 13.06
C ALA A 44 6.01 17.79 12.48
N ARG A 45 6.20 18.06 11.18
CA ARG A 45 5.93 19.37 10.58
C ARG A 45 4.98 19.34 9.39
N PHE A 46 4.85 18.19 8.75
CA PHE A 46 4.16 17.97 7.48
C PHE A 46 3.36 16.65 7.50
N PHE A 47 2.84 16.26 8.68
CA PHE A 47 2.10 15.01 8.90
C PHE A 47 0.97 14.80 7.87
N ASP A 48 0.22 15.85 7.55
CA ASP A 48 -0.92 15.76 6.62
C ASP A 48 -0.49 15.46 5.17
N SER A 49 0.77 15.71 4.82
CA SER A 49 1.33 15.45 3.48
C SER A 49 2.14 14.15 3.42
N LEU A 50 2.70 13.69 4.55
CA LEU A 50 3.53 12.49 4.57
C LEU A 50 2.67 11.23 4.47
N VAL A 51 2.88 10.44 3.42
CA VAL A 51 2.21 9.14 3.25
C VAL A 51 3.08 8.03 3.78
N GLN A 52 4.35 7.98 3.35
CA GLN A 52 5.29 6.96 3.77
C GLN A 52 6.75 7.42 3.60
N ALA A 53 7.62 6.82 4.40
CA ALA A 53 9.07 6.86 4.23
C ALA A 53 9.61 5.43 4.39
N GLU A 54 10.16 4.86 3.32
CA GLU A 54 10.54 3.44 3.27
C GLU A 54 11.95 3.21 2.72
N TRP A 55 12.61 2.19 3.28
CA TRP A 55 13.84 1.62 2.73
C TRP A 55 13.55 0.37 1.86
N ARG A 56 13.84 0.48 0.56
CA ARG A 56 13.62 -0.56 -0.46
C ARG A 56 14.95 -1.22 -0.85
N LYS A 57 15.16 -2.46 -0.40
CA LYS A 57 16.43 -3.19 -0.59
C LYS A 57 16.80 -3.45 -2.05
N GLU A 58 15.80 -3.55 -2.92
CA GLU A 58 15.99 -3.95 -4.34
C GLU A 58 15.93 -2.77 -5.31
N ALA A 59 15.68 -1.54 -4.82
CA ALA A 59 15.60 -0.33 -5.63
C ALA A 59 16.84 0.56 -5.47
N VAL A 60 17.15 1.37 -6.48
CA VAL A 60 18.13 2.46 -6.41
C VAL A 60 17.46 3.74 -6.92
N PRO A 61 17.34 4.80 -6.09
CA PRO A 61 17.77 4.88 -4.69
C PRO A 61 16.97 3.97 -3.76
N HIS A 62 17.63 3.50 -2.71
CA HIS A 62 17.03 2.60 -1.73
C HIS A 62 15.93 3.30 -0.91
N ALA A 63 16.10 4.57 -0.56
CA ALA A 63 15.09 5.31 0.19
C ALA A 63 14.01 5.89 -0.74
N GLN A 64 12.75 5.76 -0.33
CA GLN A 64 11.61 6.44 -0.96
C GLN A 64 10.82 7.21 0.10
N VAL A 65 10.41 8.43 -0.24
CA VAL A 65 9.44 9.23 0.52
C VAL A 65 8.27 9.53 -0.39
N VAL A 66 7.05 9.23 0.07
CA VAL A 66 5.83 9.54 -0.66
C VAL A 66 5.07 10.63 0.06
N LEU A 67 4.74 11.68 -0.69
CA LEU A 67 4.00 12.84 -0.24
C LEU A 67 2.70 12.96 -1.03
N ARG A 68 1.69 13.59 -0.43
CA ARG A 68 0.37 13.76 -1.03
C ARG A 68 -0.15 15.18 -0.88
N GLY A 69 -0.90 15.59 -1.91
CA GLY A 69 -1.59 16.87 -1.94
C GLY A 69 -0.62 18.02 -2.24
N PRO A 70 -0.99 19.27 -1.92
CA PRO A 70 -0.06 20.39 -2.07
C PRO A 70 1.10 20.20 -1.09
N VAL A 71 2.27 19.86 -1.63
CA VAL A 71 3.50 19.71 -0.84
C VAL A 71 4.05 21.10 -0.50
N ASP A 72 4.29 21.34 0.79
CA ASP A 72 4.93 22.58 1.25
C ASP A 72 6.36 22.67 0.69
N GLU A 73 6.72 23.84 0.15
CA GLU A 73 8.06 24.14 -0.35
C GLU A 73 9.14 23.86 0.72
N ALA A 74 8.83 24.10 2.00
CA ALA A 74 9.75 23.81 3.11
C ALA A 74 9.99 22.30 3.30
N ALA A 75 9.02 21.44 2.96
CA ALA A 75 9.20 19.98 2.96
C ALA A 75 10.15 19.55 1.82
N LEU A 76 9.98 20.15 0.64
CA LEU A 76 10.88 19.91 -0.50
C LEU A 76 12.31 20.37 -0.20
N GLN A 77 12.47 21.54 0.41
CA GLN A 77 13.79 22.04 0.82
C GLN A 77 14.46 21.15 1.86
N LEU A 78 13.69 20.56 2.78
CA LEU A 78 14.21 19.60 3.75
C LEU A 78 14.73 18.34 3.05
N LEU A 79 13.97 17.82 2.08
CA LEU A 79 14.33 16.65 1.29
C LEU A 79 15.53 16.92 0.36
N ASP A 80 15.58 18.09 -0.27
CA ASP A 80 16.71 18.51 -1.13
C ASP A 80 18.01 18.72 -0.33
N ALA A 81 17.90 19.12 0.94
CA ALA A 81 19.02 19.26 1.86
C ALA A 81 19.44 17.94 2.52
N ALA A 82 18.68 16.85 2.32
CA ALA A 82 18.99 15.57 2.93
C ALA A 82 20.33 15.03 2.39
N PRO A 83 21.24 14.58 3.27
CA PRO A 83 22.50 13.98 2.83
C PRO A 83 22.29 12.61 2.18
N LEU A 84 21.11 12.02 2.36
CA LEU A 84 20.66 10.75 1.82
C LEU A 84 20.06 10.90 0.42
N GLN A 85 20.48 10.07 -0.53
CA GLN A 85 19.77 9.92 -1.80
C GLN A 85 18.38 9.29 -1.59
N VAL A 86 17.32 10.05 -1.88
CA VAL A 86 15.91 9.66 -1.71
C VAL A 86 15.15 9.81 -3.03
N GLU A 87 14.34 8.83 -3.40
CA GLU A 87 13.27 9.02 -4.38
C GLU A 87 12.06 9.66 -3.69
N VAL A 88 11.72 10.88 -4.07
CA VAL A 88 10.50 11.55 -3.62
C VAL A 88 9.42 11.33 -4.67
N VAL A 89 8.30 10.75 -4.24
CA VAL A 89 7.09 10.59 -5.04
C VAL A 89 6.03 11.54 -4.51
N ILE A 90 5.44 12.35 -5.38
CA ILE A 90 4.36 13.26 -5.01
C ILE A 90 3.09 12.80 -5.72
N VAL A 91 2.10 12.36 -4.94
CA VAL A 91 0.78 11.94 -5.42
C VAL A 91 -0.11 13.18 -5.52
N THR A 92 -0.41 13.61 -6.75
CA THR A 92 -1.20 14.83 -7.02
C THR A 92 -2.69 14.55 -7.11
N ASP A 93 -3.07 13.34 -7.54
CA ASP A 93 -4.45 12.89 -7.68
C ASP A 93 -4.60 11.47 -7.10
N GLY A 94 -5.69 11.19 -6.40
CA GLY A 94 -5.96 9.88 -5.77
C GLY A 94 -6.98 9.97 -4.63
N PRO A 95 -7.49 8.83 -4.13
CA PRO A 95 -8.45 8.81 -3.02
C PRO A 95 -7.75 9.23 -1.73
N THR A 96 -8.33 10.13 -0.94
CA THR A 96 -7.83 10.51 0.39
C THR A 96 -7.69 9.30 1.33
N TRP A 97 -6.95 9.44 2.43
CA TRP A 97 -6.79 8.36 3.43
C TRP A 97 -8.14 7.85 3.97
N ASP A 98 -9.11 8.75 4.18
CA ASP A 98 -10.46 8.37 4.61
C ASP A 98 -11.21 7.61 3.51
N GLU A 99 -11.09 8.04 2.24
CA GLU A 99 -11.72 7.37 1.11
C GLU A 99 -11.10 5.98 0.86
N SER A 100 -9.78 5.86 0.89
CA SER A 100 -9.10 4.58 0.71
C SER A 100 -9.40 3.61 1.85
N ASN A 101 -9.47 4.09 3.10
CA ASN A 101 -9.93 3.28 4.22
C ASN A 101 -11.40 2.87 4.10
N ALA A 102 -12.29 3.74 3.62
CA ALA A 102 -13.69 3.40 3.42
C ALA A 102 -13.85 2.28 2.38
N VAL A 103 -13.08 2.31 1.30
CA VAL A 103 -13.04 1.23 0.29
C VAL A 103 -12.47 -0.05 0.90
N LEU A 104 -11.34 0.01 1.63
CA LEU A 104 -10.76 -1.14 2.31
C LEU A 104 -11.73 -1.80 3.29
N LEU A 105 -12.44 -1.01 4.10
CA LEU A 105 -13.45 -1.52 5.02
C LEU A 105 -14.60 -2.20 4.27
N SER A 106 -15.05 -1.62 3.15
CA SER A 106 -16.08 -2.22 2.31
C SER A 106 -15.64 -3.55 1.70
N LEU A 107 -14.39 -3.65 1.25
CA LEU A 107 -13.78 -4.90 0.78
C LEU A 107 -13.73 -5.94 1.90
N ILE A 108 -13.24 -5.55 3.09
CA ILE A 108 -13.15 -6.44 4.25
C ILE A 108 -14.53 -6.95 4.66
N ASP A 109 -15.54 -6.09 4.71
CA ASP A 109 -16.90 -6.48 5.09
C ASP A 109 -17.53 -7.44 4.07
N ARG A 110 -17.26 -7.23 2.77
CA ARG A 110 -17.69 -8.17 1.74
C ARG A 110 -17.00 -9.53 1.89
N LEU A 111 -15.69 -9.56 2.14
CA LEU A 111 -14.95 -10.79 2.38
C LEU A 111 -15.49 -11.54 3.62
N ARG A 112 -15.81 -10.82 4.71
CA ARG A 112 -16.43 -11.43 5.90
C ARG A 112 -17.79 -12.04 5.64
N ALA A 113 -18.58 -11.47 4.73
CA ALA A 113 -19.91 -11.99 4.39
C ALA A 113 -19.85 -13.34 3.64
N ASP A 114 -18.71 -13.67 3.01
CA ASP A 114 -18.50 -14.92 2.26
C ASP A 114 -17.83 -16.02 3.11
N ASP A 115 -18.19 -16.14 4.39
CA ASP A 115 -17.70 -17.17 5.34
C ASP A 115 -16.17 -17.15 5.59
N THR A 116 -15.54 -15.99 5.39
CA THR A 116 -14.14 -15.78 5.78
C THR A 116 -14.03 -15.70 7.30
N THR A 117 -13.52 -16.77 7.92
CA THR A 117 -13.38 -16.90 9.38
C THR A 117 -11.99 -16.56 9.91
N GLY A 118 -11.02 -16.39 9.02
CA GLY A 118 -9.64 -16.05 9.37
C GLY A 118 -9.33 -14.55 9.37
N PRO A 119 -8.07 -14.17 9.62
CA PRO A 119 -7.64 -12.79 9.58
C PRO A 119 -7.82 -12.20 8.17
N ILE A 120 -8.28 -10.95 8.12
CA ILE A 120 -8.43 -10.16 6.89
C ILE A 120 -7.76 -8.81 7.15
N GLY A 121 -6.94 -8.37 6.20
CA GLY A 121 -6.30 -7.07 6.25
C GLY A 121 -5.92 -6.62 4.85
N GLY A 122 -5.57 -5.35 4.72
CA GLY A 122 -5.14 -4.80 3.45
C GLY A 122 -4.69 -3.36 3.60
N HIS A 123 -4.17 -2.82 2.52
CA HIS A 123 -3.77 -1.43 2.40
C HIS A 123 -4.00 -0.95 0.98
N TYR A 124 -3.97 0.36 0.80
CA TYR A 124 -3.95 0.99 -0.51
C TYR A 124 -2.53 1.48 -0.79
N ASP A 125 -1.96 1.05 -1.91
CA ASP A 125 -0.71 1.58 -2.43
C ASP A 125 -1.02 2.86 -3.21
N GLU A 126 -0.54 3.97 -2.67
CA GLU A 126 -0.74 5.33 -3.19
C GLU A 126 0.06 5.62 -4.46
N VAL A 127 1.13 4.88 -4.70
CA VAL A 127 2.01 5.05 -5.86
C VAL A 127 1.48 4.25 -7.05
N GLU A 128 1.00 3.04 -6.80
CA GLU A 128 0.48 2.14 -7.85
C GLU A 128 -1.03 2.26 -8.06
N GLY A 129 -1.74 2.81 -7.08
CA GLY A 129 -3.21 2.90 -7.10
C GLY A 129 -3.89 1.56 -6.89
N VAL A 130 -3.28 0.68 -6.10
CA VAL A 130 -3.68 -0.72 -5.92
C VAL A 130 -4.18 -0.96 -4.50
N TYR A 131 -5.34 -1.59 -4.36
CA TYR A 131 -5.77 -2.16 -3.08
C TYR A 131 -5.21 -3.58 -2.95
N SER A 132 -4.28 -3.79 -2.01
CA SER A 132 -3.73 -5.12 -1.75
C SER A 132 -4.39 -5.68 -0.50
N VAL A 133 -5.14 -6.78 -0.65
CA VAL A 133 -5.98 -7.38 0.40
C VAL A 133 -5.62 -8.84 0.61
N SER A 134 -5.36 -9.21 1.85
CA SER A 134 -5.07 -10.58 2.29
C SER A 134 -6.22 -11.14 3.11
N TYR A 135 -6.61 -12.39 2.84
CA TYR A 135 -7.67 -13.07 3.57
C TYR A 135 -7.48 -14.59 3.67
N VAL A 136 -8.14 -15.20 4.65
CA VAL A 136 -8.15 -16.65 4.88
C VAL A 136 -9.58 -17.16 4.96
N ALA A 137 -9.99 -17.95 3.97
CA ALA A 137 -11.33 -18.51 3.83
C ALA A 137 -11.29 -20.00 3.43
N PRO A 138 -12.39 -20.76 3.65
CA PRO A 138 -12.50 -22.16 3.23
C PRO A 138 -12.34 -22.38 1.72
N GLY A 139 -12.60 -21.34 0.91
CA GLY A 139 -12.36 -21.33 -0.52
C GLY A 139 -12.02 -19.92 -1.02
N PRO A 140 -11.45 -19.79 -2.23
CA PRO A 140 -11.22 -18.48 -2.84
C PRO A 140 -12.55 -17.79 -3.17
N ILE A 141 -12.56 -16.47 -3.04
CA ILE A 141 -13.70 -15.62 -3.40
C ILE A 141 -13.61 -15.25 -4.88
N ASP A 142 -14.78 -15.12 -5.52
CA ASP A 142 -14.91 -14.63 -6.88
C ASP A 142 -14.47 -13.15 -6.97
N PRO A 143 -13.38 -12.83 -7.70
CA PRO A 143 -12.87 -11.46 -7.81
C PRO A 143 -13.90 -10.49 -8.39
N ASP A 144 -14.78 -10.95 -9.28
CA ASP A 144 -15.81 -10.09 -9.89
C ASP A 144 -16.81 -9.55 -8.85
N ALA A 145 -16.98 -10.26 -7.72
CA ALA A 145 -17.82 -9.82 -6.62
C ALA A 145 -17.24 -8.61 -5.86
N LEU A 146 -15.97 -8.25 -6.09
CA LEU A 146 -15.27 -7.14 -5.43
C LEU A 146 -15.05 -5.94 -6.36
N ALA A 147 -15.08 -6.14 -7.68
CA ALA A 147 -14.81 -5.10 -8.68
C ALA A 147 -15.73 -3.86 -8.57
N GLY A 148 -16.95 -4.03 -8.04
CA GLY A 148 -17.91 -2.93 -7.83
C GLY A 148 -17.64 -2.07 -6.60
N LEU A 149 -16.75 -2.49 -5.69
CA LEU A 149 -16.50 -1.82 -4.40
C LEU A 149 -15.33 -0.84 -4.46
N THR A 150 -14.43 -0.99 -5.43
CA THR A 150 -13.15 -0.25 -5.46
C THR A 150 -13.20 1.03 -6.28
N GLY A 151 -14.38 1.44 -6.74
CA GLY A 151 -14.54 2.58 -7.63
C GLY A 151 -13.77 2.45 -8.95
N GLY A 152 -13.40 1.21 -9.33
CA GLY A 152 -12.61 0.92 -10.52
C GLY A 152 -11.09 0.88 -10.30
N ALA A 153 -10.59 0.98 -9.06
CA ALA A 153 -9.16 0.76 -8.79
C ALA A 153 -8.77 -0.72 -8.89
N THR A 154 -7.49 -0.97 -9.18
CA THR A 154 -6.91 -2.32 -9.21
C THR A 154 -6.96 -2.94 -7.82
N VAL A 155 -7.26 -4.24 -7.75
CA VAL A 155 -7.21 -5.01 -6.50
C VAL A 155 -6.32 -6.23 -6.66
N GLU A 156 -5.43 -6.42 -5.71
CA GLU A 156 -4.66 -7.65 -5.55
C GLU A 156 -5.20 -8.45 -4.37
N LEU A 157 -5.57 -9.70 -4.63
CA LEU A 157 -6.15 -10.60 -3.64
C LEU A 157 -5.16 -11.71 -3.29
N TRP A 158 -4.72 -11.72 -2.04
CA TRP A 158 -3.84 -12.75 -1.48
C TRP A 158 -4.67 -13.74 -0.65
N TYR A 159 -4.80 -14.96 -1.17
CA TYR A 159 -5.56 -16.03 -0.53
C TYR A 159 -4.64 -16.99 0.25
N GLY A 160 -4.85 -17.06 1.56
CA GLY A 160 -4.06 -17.92 2.45
C GLY A 160 -4.59 -19.34 2.67
N GLY A 161 -5.87 -19.61 2.33
CA GLY A 161 -6.55 -20.89 2.54
C GLY A 161 -6.69 -21.34 4.00
N SER A 162 -7.88 -21.80 4.40
CA SER A 162 -8.02 -22.66 5.57
C SER A 162 -8.22 -24.09 5.08
N GLU A 163 -7.18 -24.93 5.16
CA GLU A 163 -7.36 -26.37 4.99
C GLU A 163 -8.32 -26.86 6.08
N VAL A 164 -9.60 -27.05 5.74
CA VAL A 164 -10.47 -27.97 6.49
C VAL A 164 -10.29 -29.32 5.82
N PRO A 165 -9.63 -30.31 6.46
CA PRO A 165 -9.52 -31.64 5.88
C PRO A 165 -10.93 -32.18 5.61
N PRO A 166 -11.21 -32.76 4.43
CA PRO A 166 -12.56 -33.17 4.04
C PRO A 166 -13.18 -34.32 4.85
N ASP A 167 -12.59 -34.72 5.99
CA ASP A 167 -12.96 -35.94 6.73
C ASP A 167 -13.09 -35.76 8.26
N SER A 168 -13.49 -34.58 8.75
CA SER A 168 -13.85 -34.40 10.17
C SER A 168 -15.35 -34.65 10.43
N GLY A 169 -15.85 -35.81 10.01
CA GLY A 169 -17.17 -36.32 10.44
C GLY A 169 -17.10 -36.89 11.87
N PRO A 170 -18.22 -36.91 12.64
CA PRO A 170 -18.20 -37.46 14.00
C PRO A 170 -17.88 -38.96 13.98
N GLN A 171 -16.88 -39.35 14.80
CA GLN A 171 -16.54 -40.76 15.09
C GLN A 171 -17.63 -41.46 15.89
#